data_AF-A0A6V8PR74-F1
#
_entry.id   AF-A0A6V8PR74-F1
#
_cell.length_a   1.000
_cell.length_b   1.000
_cell.length_c   1.000
_cell.angle_alpha   90.00
_cell.angle_beta   90.00
_cell.angle_gamma   90.00
#
_symmetry.space_group_name_H-M   'P 1'
#
loop_
_entity.id
_entity.type
_entity.pdbx_description
1 polymer ?
#
loop_
_entity_poly.entity_id
_entity_poly.type
_entity_poly.pdbx_seq_one_letter_code
_entity_poly.pdbx_strand_id
1 'polypeptide(L)'
;TDRVVEIYHDNVRIAFHKRDRTPHKYTTLREHMPPHHRFYDEWSPQRMINWAEKIGPEVKRMIVKVLESRPHPEQAFKVGLGMLNLSQKYGEERLDRACRRALAFGTYSHKAIKNILEKGLDLVQEEPLFSEPLPLHENIRGSSYYSEGGGQ
;
A
#
# COMPACT_ATOMS: atom_id res chain seq x y z
N THR A 1 -8.42 -44.16 18.57
CA THR A 1 -8.87 -42.80 18.22
C THR A 1 -8.03 -42.30 17.08
N ASP A 2 -8.60 -42.20 15.88
CA ASP A 2 -7.80 -41.98 14.68
C ASP A 2 -7.24 -40.55 14.61
N ARG A 3 -5.94 -40.44 14.35
CA ARG A 3 -5.17 -39.18 14.36
C ARG A 3 -5.06 -38.56 12.97
N VAL A 4 -5.48 -39.29 11.94
CA VAL A 4 -5.28 -38.96 10.53
C VAL A 4 -6.62 -39.10 9.78
N VAL A 5 -6.79 -38.29 8.75
CA VAL A 5 -7.86 -38.43 7.75
C VAL A 5 -7.19 -38.91 6.47
N GLU A 6 -7.64 -40.02 5.92
CA GLU A 6 -7.09 -40.63 4.71
C GLU A 6 -8.11 -40.54 3.57
N ILE A 7 -7.61 -40.27 2.36
CA ILE A 7 -8.43 -40.10 1.15
C ILE A 7 -8.01 -41.18 0.15
N TYR A 8 -8.99 -41.92 -0.35
CA TYR A 8 -8.80 -43.04 -1.27
C TYR A 8 -9.53 -42.80 -2.59
N HIS A 9 -8.93 -43.26 -3.69
CA HIS A 9 -9.53 -43.35 -5.01
C HIS A 9 -9.17 -44.71 -5.61
N ASP A 10 -10.16 -45.47 -6.11
CA ASP A 10 -9.98 -46.85 -6.61
C ASP A 10 -9.21 -47.78 -5.65
N ASN A 11 -9.52 -47.72 -4.35
CA ASN A 11 -8.83 -48.45 -3.28
C ASN A 11 -7.33 -48.11 -3.12
N VAL A 12 -6.83 -47.07 -3.78
CA VAL A 12 -5.48 -46.54 -3.60
C VAL A 12 -5.54 -45.29 -2.73
N ARG A 13 -4.70 -45.21 -1.69
CA ARG A 13 -4.60 -44.01 -0.85
C ARG A 13 -3.90 -42.90 -1.63
N ILE A 14 -4.61 -41.81 -1.91
CA ILE A 14 -4.09 -40.67 -2.68
C ILE A 14 -3.65 -39.50 -1.81
N ALA A 15 -4.14 -39.40 -0.57
CA ALA A 15 -3.72 -38.37 0.38
C ALA A 15 -3.98 -38.78 1.84
N PHE A 16 -3.25 -38.17 2.77
CA PHE A 16 -3.54 -38.28 4.20
C PHE A 16 -3.21 -36.97 4.90
N HIS A 17 -4.00 -36.61 5.91
CA HIS A 17 -3.90 -35.34 6.63
C HIS A 17 -3.99 -35.57 8.14
N LYS A 18 -3.14 -34.91 8.93
CA LYS A 18 -3.29 -34.91 10.39
C LYS A 18 -4.61 -34.24 10.77
N ARG A 19 -5.41 -34.90 11.60
CA ARG A 19 -6.69 -34.38 12.06
C ARG A 19 -6.48 -33.30 13.12
N ASP A 20 -6.88 -32.06 12.82
CA ASP A 20 -7.01 -30.98 13.81
C ASP A 20 -8.44 -31.00 14.38
N ARG A 21 -8.57 -30.95 15.71
CA ARG A 21 -9.86 -30.97 16.42
C ARG A 21 -10.33 -29.59 16.86
N THR A 22 -9.58 -28.55 16.52
CA THR A 22 -9.93 -27.17 16.86
C THR A 22 -11.19 -26.75 16.10
N PRO A 23 -12.29 -26.37 16.79
CA PRO A 23 -13.51 -25.93 16.13
C PRO A 23 -13.27 -24.71 15.23
N HIS A 24 -13.94 -24.66 14.07
CA HIS A 24 -13.94 -23.53 13.12
C HIS A 24 -12.57 -23.16 12.51
N LYS A 25 -11.57 -24.03 12.61
CA LYS A 25 -10.23 -23.80 12.08
C LYS A 25 -10.03 -24.54 10.76
N TYR A 26 -9.47 -23.84 9.75
CA TYR A 26 -9.04 -24.45 8.50
C TYR A 26 -7.66 -25.10 8.66
N THR A 27 -7.48 -26.28 8.05
CA THR A 27 -6.18 -26.95 7.92
C THR A 27 -5.91 -27.23 6.45
N THR A 28 -4.87 -26.60 5.91
CA THR A 28 -4.47 -26.77 4.50
C THR A 28 -3.04 -27.25 4.44
N LEU A 29 -2.77 -28.33 3.69
CA LEU A 29 -1.41 -28.74 3.38
C LEU A 29 -0.87 -27.90 2.21
N ARG A 30 0.34 -27.36 2.35
CA ARG A 30 1.00 -26.54 1.33
C ARG A 30 1.11 -27.26 -0.02
N GLU A 31 1.30 -28.58 0.00
CA GLU A 31 1.42 -29.43 -1.19
C GLU A 31 0.12 -29.50 -2.01
N HIS A 32 -1.03 -29.36 -1.35
CA HIS A 32 -2.37 -29.38 -1.96
C HIS A 32 -2.86 -27.98 -2.34
N MET A 33 -2.16 -26.94 -1.88
CA MET A 33 -2.53 -25.57 -2.16
C MET A 33 -2.23 -25.25 -3.63
N PRO A 34 -3.16 -24.62 -4.38
CA PRO A 34 -2.94 -24.26 -5.78
C PRO A 34 -1.69 -23.38 -5.98
N PRO A 35 -0.96 -23.48 -7.11
CA PRO A 35 0.29 -22.75 -7.33
C PRO A 35 0.19 -21.24 -7.13
N HIS A 36 -0.89 -20.62 -7.61
CA HIS A 36 -1.15 -19.19 -7.44
C HIS A 36 -1.30 -18.81 -5.96
N HIS A 37 -1.86 -19.69 -5.14
CA HIS A 37 -2.07 -19.48 -3.71
C HIS A 37 -0.77 -19.70 -2.91
N ARG A 38 0.08 -20.66 -3.32
CA ARG A 38 1.43 -20.88 -2.75
C ARG A 38 2.37 -19.68 -2.92
N PHE A 39 2.23 -18.94 -4.02
CA PHE A 39 3.01 -17.72 -4.27
C PHE A 39 2.74 -16.62 -3.23
N TYR A 40 1.52 -16.52 -2.69
CA TYR A 40 1.20 -15.57 -1.62
C TYR A 40 1.74 -16.04 -0.26
N ASP A 41 1.78 -17.34 0.00
CA ASP A 41 2.35 -17.90 1.25
C ASP A 41 3.86 -17.64 1.38
N GLU A 42 4.61 -17.53 0.28
CA GLU A 42 6.05 -17.20 0.29
C GLU A 42 6.35 -15.69 0.45
N TRP A 43 5.32 -14.85 0.28
CA TRP A 43 5.39 -13.39 0.42
C TRP A 43 4.71 -12.94 1.72
N SER A 44 5.48 -12.93 2.81
CA SER A 44 5.01 -12.35 4.06
C SER A 44 4.93 -10.81 3.98
N PRO A 45 4.01 -10.16 4.73
CA PRO A 45 3.96 -8.69 4.80
C PRO A 45 5.31 -8.09 5.20
N GLN A 46 6.00 -8.76 6.14
CA GLN A 46 7.32 -8.35 6.61
C GLN A 46 8.36 -8.38 5.50
N ARG A 47 8.34 -9.39 4.62
CA ARG A 47 9.29 -9.48 3.50
C ARG A 47 9.08 -8.33 2.50
N MET A 48 7.82 -7.97 2.24
CA MET A 48 7.49 -6.82 1.39
C MET A 48 7.96 -5.50 1.99
N ILE A 49 7.75 -5.30 3.30
CA ILE A 49 8.24 -4.12 4.04
C ILE A 49 9.77 -4.05 3.99
N ASN A 50 10.46 -5.16 4.23
CA ASN A 50 11.92 -5.23 4.20
C ASN A 50 12.47 -4.94 2.79
N TRP A 51 11.77 -5.35 1.74
CA TRP A 51 12.17 -5.00 0.37
C TRP A 51 11.94 -3.52 0.08
N ALA A 52 10.79 -2.98 0.48
CA ALA A 52 10.48 -1.56 0.35
C ALA A 52 11.54 -0.68 1.05
N GLU A 53 11.99 -1.09 2.23
CA GLU A 53 13.04 -0.42 2.99
C GLU A 53 14.38 -0.36 2.28
N LYS A 54 14.74 -1.38 1.49
CA LYS A 54 15.97 -1.38 0.69
C LYS A 54 15.92 -0.36 -0.44
N ILE A 55 14.73 -0.08 -0.96
CA ILE A 55 14.53 0.91 -2.03
C ILE A 55 14.53 2.32 -1.44
N GLY A 56 13.81 2.53 -0.34
CA GLY A 56 13.78 3.83 0.32
C GLY A 56 12.79 3.94 1.50
N PRO A 57 13.01 4.91 2.40
CA PRO A 57 12.18 5.09 3.60
C PRO A 57 10.73 5.47 3.26
N GLU A 58 10.50 6.25 2.22
CA GLU A 58 9.15 6.69 1.84
C GLU A 58 8.41 5.57 1.10
N VAL A 59 9.13 4.73 0.36
CA VAL A 59 8.58 3.49 -0.21
C VAL A 59 8.11 2.54 0.90
N LYS A 60 8.92 2.35 1.95
CA LYS A 60 8.52 1.57 3.14
C LYS A 60 7.22 2.11 3.76
N ARG A 61 7.15 3.42 4.02
CA ARG A 61 5.95 4.06 4.58
C ARG A 61 4.72 3.86 3.70
N MET A 62 4.89 4.00 2.38
CA MET A 62 3.83 3.76 1.40
C MET A 62 3.30 2.32 1.48
N ILE A 63 4.21 1.33 1.46
CA ILE A 63 3.82 -0.09 1.53
C ILE A 63 3.09 -0.42 2.83
N VAL A 64 3.57 0.08 3.97
CA VAL A 64 2.86 -0.09 5.25
C VAL A 64 1.44 0.47 5.18
N LYS A 65 1.26 1.68 4.63
CA LYS A 65 -0.07 2.27 4.46
C LYS A 65 -0.97 1.48 3.51
N VAL A 66 -0.42 0.95 2.42
CA VAL A 66 -1.17 0.09 1.50
C VAL A 66 -1.65 -1.18 2.19
N LEU A 67 -0.80 -1.82 2.99
CA LEU A 67 -1.14 -3.01 3.79
C LEU A 67 -2.21 -2.71 4.85
N GLU A 68 -2.14 -1.56 5.52
CA GLU A 68 -3.13 -1.12 6.51
C GLU A 68 -4.48 -0.72 5.89
N SER A 69 -4.47 -0.15 4.68
CA SER A 69 -5.65 0.48 4.07
C SER A 69 -6.69 -0.49 3.50
N ARG A 70 -6.35 -1.77 3.32
CA ARG A 70 -7.20 -2.72 2.58
C ARG A 70 -7.75 -3.84 3.46
N PRO A 71 -9.03 -4.20 3.30
CA PRO A 71 -9.66 -5.25 4.09
C PRO A 71 -9.14 -6.66 3.76
N HIS A 72 -8.62 -6.86 2.54
CA HIS A 72 -8.12 -8.15 2.07
C HIS A 72 -6.61 -8.10 1.82
N PRO A 73 -5.80 -8.92 2.53
CA PRO A 73 -4.35 -8.93 2.38
C PRO A 73 -3.89 -9.11 0.94
N GLU A 74 -4.48 -10.03 0.18
CA GLU A 74 -4.11 -10.30 -1.22
C GLU A 74 -4.18 -9.07 -2.12
N GLN A 75 -5.17 -8.20 -1.90
CA GLN A 75 -5.31 -6.98 -2.68
C GLN A 75 -4.19 -5.98 -2.35
N ALA A 76 -3.83 -5.88 -1.07
CA ALA A 76 -2.73 -5.02 -0.64
C ALA A 76 -1.40 -5.53 -1.21
N PHE A 77 -1.18 -6.84 -1.17
CA PHE A 77 0.01 -7.48 -1.74
C PHE A 77 0.14 -7.23 -3.24
N LYS A 78 -0.93 -7.43 -4.03
CA LYS A 78 -0.89 -7.17 -5.48
C LYS A 78 -0.49 -5.73 -5.79
N VAL A 79 -1.04 -4.78 -5.03
CA VAL A 79 -0.73 -3.35 -5.23
C VAL A 79 0.67 -3.01 -4.76
N GLY A 80 1.08 -3.47 -3.59
CA GLY A 80 2.43 -3.27 -3.07
C GLY A 80 3.50 -3.84 -3.99
N LEU A 81 3.30 -5.06 -4.51
CA LEU A 81 4.22 -5.67 -5.47
C LEU A 81 4.30 -4.86 -6.77
N GLY A 82 3.17 -4.40 -7.28
CA GLY A 82 3.13 -3.50 -8.43
C GLY A 82 3.94 -2.22 -8.21
N MET A 83 3.83 -1.62 -7.02
CA MET A 83 4.59 -0.41 -6.66
C MET A 83 6.09 -0.69 -6.61
N LEU A 84 6.51 -1.79 -5.98
CA LEU A 84 7.92 -2.16 -5.87
C LEU A 84 8.52 -2.42 -7.26
N ASN A 85 7.76 -3.04 -8.18
CA ASN A 85 8.22 -3.26 -9.55
C ASN A 85 8.44 -1.96 -10.35
N LEU A 86 7.89 -0.81 -9.93
CA LEU A 86 8.18 0.47 -10.56
C LEU A 86 9.65 0.90 -10.37
N SER A 87 10.34 0.39 -9.34
CA SER A 87 11.76 0.70 -9.11
C SER A 87 12.64 0.20 -10.24
N GLN A 88 12.30 -0.93 -10.86
CA GLN A 88 13.04 -1.50 -11.98
C GLN A 88 12.94 -0.62 -13.23
N LYS A 89 11.82 0.08 -13.41
CA LYS A 89 11.58 0.92 -14.60
C LYS A 89 12.05 2.37 -14.42
N TYR A 90 11.85 2.94 -13.24
CA TYR A 90 12.10 4.36 -12.99
C TYR A 90 13.30 4.64 -12.08
N GLY A 91 13.88 3.60 -11.48
CA GLY A 91 14.93 3.73 -10.47
C GLY A 91 14.38 3.87 -9.05
N GLU A 92 15.18 3.44 -8.08
CA GLU A 92 14.82 3.42 -6.66
C GLU A 92 14.62 4.84 -6.09
N GLU A 93 15.54 5.75 -6.44
CA GLU A 93 15.52 7.14 -5.95
C GLU A 93 14.28 7.92 -6.43
N ARG A 94 13.90 7.73 -7.71
CA ARG A 94 12.69 8.33 -8.26
C ARG A 94 11.43 7.77 -7.62
N LEU A 95 11.39 6.46 -7.35
CA LEU A 95 10.28 5.83 -6.66
C LEU A 95 10.13 6.37 -5.24
N ASP A 96 11.23 6.55 -4.49
CA ASP A 96 11.18 7.12 -3.13
C ASP A 96 10.61 8.55 -3.13
N ARG A 97 11.07 9.41 -4.05
CA ARG A 97 10.51 10.77 -4.23
C ARG A 97 9.04 10.75 -4.63
N ALA A 98 8.65 9.87 -5.54
CA ALA A 98 7.26 9.73 -5.95
C ALA A 98 6.36 9.27 -4.79
N CYS A 99 6.82 8.32 -3.97
CA CYS A 99 6.15 7.89 -2.76
C CYS A 99 6.01 9.03 -1.76
N ARG A 100 7.07 9.82 -1.53
CA ARG A 100 7.04 11.01 -0.67
C ARG A 100 5.94 11.98 -1.09
N ARG A 101 5.90 12.32 -2.38
CA ARG A 101 4.90 13.22 -2.97
C ARG A 101 3.49 12.63 -2.80
N ALA A 102 3.30 11.36 -3.14
CA ALA A 102 2.00 10.70 -3.02
C ALA A 102 1.49 10.67 -1.56
N LEU A 103 2.38 10.45 -0.59
CA LEU A 103 2.09 10.50 0.84
C LEU A 103 1.67 11.89 1.30
N ALA A 104 2.31 12.95 0.80
CA ALA A 104 1.93 14.34 1.10
C ALA A 104 0.49 14.66 0.67
N PHE A 105 0.03 14.08 -0.44
CA PHE A 105 -1.36 14.18 -0.91
C PHE A 105 -2.32 13.12 -0.32
N GLY A 106 -1.85 12.25 0.59
CA GLY A 106 -2.68 11.19 1.18
C GLY A 106 -3.13 10.11 0.20
N THR A 107 -2.39 9.89 -0.89
CA THR A 107 -2.76 8.92 -1.93
C THR A 107 -1.90 7.65 -1.88
N TYR A 108 -2.55 6.49 -1.81
CA TYR A 108 -1.89 5.19 -1.65
C TYR A 108 -2.16 4.22 -2.81
N SER A 109 -2.35 4.75 -4.02
CA SER A 109 -2.69 3.93 -5.20
C SER A 109 -1.50 3.78 -6.14
N HIS A 110 -1.35 2.58 -6.70
CA HIS A 110 -0.34 2.31 -7.72
C HIS A 110 -0.49 3.26 -8.93
N LYS A 111 -1.74 3.56 -9.32
CA LYS A 111 -2.04 4.51 -10.42
C LYS A 111 -1.52 5.92 -10.11
N ALA A 112 -1.66 6.40 -8.88
CA ALA A 112 -1.16 7.72 -8.50
C ALA A 112 0.37 7.77 -8.58
N ILE A 113 1.07 6.78 -8.00
CA ILE A 113 2.54 6.73 -8.03
C ILE A 113 3.04 6.62 -9.48
N LYS A 114 2.43 5.74 -10.28
CA LYS A 114 2.76 5.60 -11.71
C LYS A 114 2.58 6.93 -12.45
N ASN A 115 1.47 7.63 -12.23
CA ASN A 115 1.22 8.94 -12.86
C ASN A 115 2.24 10.00 -12.44
N ILE A 116 2.66 10.01 -11.16
CA ILE A 116 3.70 10.91 -10.66
C ILE A 116 5.02 10.67 -11.40
N LEU A 117 5.42 9.40 -11.53
CA LEU A 117 6.65 8.99 -12.21
C LEU A 117 6.62 9.26 -13.73
N GLU A 118 5.49 8.97 -14.38
CA GLU A 118 5.30 9.21 -15.81
C GLU A 118 5.33 10.70 -16.18
N LYS A 119 4.76 11.54 -15.31
CA LYS A 119 4.74 13.00 -15.51
C LYS A 119 5.99 13.71 -14.97
N GLY A 120 6.93 12.98 -14.36
CA GLY A 120 8.13 13.57 -13.76
C GLY A 120 7.85 14.48 -12.56
N LEU A 121 6.69 14.33 -11.91
CA LEU A 121 6.30 15.15 -10.76
C LEU A 121 7.16 14.87 -9.52
N ASP A 122 7.88 13.76 -9.52
CA ASP A 122 8.91 13.41 -8.53
C ASP A 122 10.18 14.28 -8.62
N LEU A 123 10.34 15.05 -9.70
CA LEU A 123 11.50 15.92 -9.95
C LEU A 123 11.19 17.40 -9.70
N VAL A 124 9.91 17.75 -9.57
CA VAL A 124 9.48 19.13 -9.35
C VAL A 124 9.71 19.47 -7.87
N GLN A 125 10.52 20.50 -7.61
CA GLN A 125 10.60 21.09 -6.27
C GLN A 125 9.25 21.75 -5.95
N GLU A 126 8.66 21.40 -4.82
CA GLU A 126 7.50 22.11 -4.30
C GLU A 126 7.98 23.47 -3.81
N GLU A 127 7.73 24.51 -4.59
CA GLU A 127 7.90 25.87 -4.07
C GLU A 127 6.87 26.08 -2.96
N PRO A 128 7.28 26.63 -1.80
CA PRO A 128 6.34 26.99 -0.76
C PRO A 128 5.34 27.99 -1.33
N LEU A 129 4.05 27.62 -1.34
CA LEU A 129 2.94 28.46 -1.81
C LEU A 129 2.85 29.81 -1.07
N PHE A 130 3.54 29.95 0.05
CA PHE A 130 3.58 31.14 0.90
C PHE A 130 5.00 31.35 1.43
N SER A 131 5.95 31.70 0.56
CA SER A 131 7.27 32.19 0.99
C SER A 131 7.24 33.65 1.44
N GLU A 132 6.29 34.44 0.93
CA GLU A 132 6.22 35.88 1.17
C GLU A 132 4.84 36.29 1.70
N PRO A 133 4.77 37.17 2.72
CA PRO A 133 3.51 37.77 3.12
C PRO A 133 2.94 38.54 1.94
N LEU A 134 1.64 38.37 1.69
CA LEU A 134 0.93 39.12 0.64
C LEU A 134 1.15 40.62 0.86
N PRO A 135 1.44 41.40 -0.20
CA PRO A 135 1.61 42.84 -0.07
C PRO A 135 0.34 43.47 0.52
N LEU A 136 0.51 44.36 1.50
CA LEU A 136 -0.61 45.13 2.04
C LEU A 136 -1.21 45.98 0.91
N HIS A 137 -2.48 45.73 0.58
CA HIS A 137 -3.23 46.55 -0.37
C HIS A 137 -4.35 47.29 0.36
N GLU A 138 -4.55 48.55 -0.03
CA GLU A 138 -5.58 49.47 0.50
C GLU A 138 -7.03 48.96 0.33
N ASN A 139 -7.25 47.95 -0.50
CA ASN A 139 -8.57 47.38 -0.80
C ASN A 139 -8.97 46.24 0.17
N ILE A 140 -8.10 45.88 1.12
CA ILE A 140 -8.43 44.87 2.14
C ILE A 140 -9.25 45.54 3.24
N ARG A 141 -10.58 45.42 3.12
CA ARG A 141 -11.51 45.85 4.18
C ARG A 141 -11.56 44.77 5.26
N GLY A 142 -10.98 45.07 6.41
CA GLY A 142 -10.93 44.16 7.57
C GLY A 142 -12.32 43.83 8.12
N SER A 143 -12.39 42.86 9.04
CA SER A 143 -13.63 42.44 9.69
C SER A 143 -14.40 43.60 10.35
N SER A 144 -13.69 44.63 10.81
CA SER A 144 -14.26 45.86 11.38
C SER A 144 -15.13 46.65 10.40
N TYR A 145 -14.87 46.58 9.09
CA TYR A 145 -15.69 47.25 8.07
C TYR A 145 -17.11 46.67 7.99
N TYR A 146 -17.27 45.39 8.30
CA TYR A 146 -18.57 44.70 8.24
C TYR A 146 -19.32 44.72 9.59
N SER A 147 -18.66 45.06 10.70
CA SER A 147 -19.30 45.12 12.02
C SER A 147 -20.11 46.38 12.25
N GLU A 148 -19.85 47.48 11.53
CA GLU A 148 -20.55 48.76 11.70
C GLU A 148 -21.67 49.02 10.68
N GLY A 149 -21.94 48.05 9.79
CA GLY A 149 -22.84 48.23 8.63
C GLY A 149 -24.22 47.59 8.72
N GLY A 150 -24.65 47.10 9.88
CA GLY A 150 -26.03 46.63 10.10
C GLY A 150 -26.96 47.79 10.42
N GLY A 151 -27.44 48.48 9.40
CA GLY A 151 -28.26 49.70 9.53
C GLY A 151 -29.68 49.52 10.08
N GLN A 152 -30.15 50.66 10.58
CA GLN A 152 -31.53 51.14 10.80
C GLN A 152 -32.36 50.54 11.94
#